data_AF-A0A0N0RR20-F1
#
_entry.id   AF-A0A0N0RR20-F1
#
_cell.length_a   1.000
_cell.length_b   1.000
_cell.length_c   1.000
_cell.angle_alpha   90.00
_cell.angle_beta   90.00
_cell.angle_gamma   90.00
#
_symmetry.space_group_name_H-M   'P 1'
#
loop_
_entity.id
_entity.type
_entity.pdbx_description
1 polymer ?
#
loop_
_entity_poly.entity_id
_entity_poly.type
_entity_poly.pdbx_seq_one_letter_code
_entity_poly.pdbx_strand_id
1 'polypeptide(L)'
;MTLTEITTAMKAYNNIINDGNALVELYKQGSYFDYMKSHLHTSDNVHAYPGINDKGELIFFVIPSHYDTSSTTDITNYIAVCPIQHWLLGGGNVLPVLVAQEMCERWINDYETWIPAQVPTTNGMFLAFKIPAEDFETSTVRVNLALKKRAAATTGLAADVVVTNMNDTEVYSYDFAHTVPPMPQTLTNSYYLLSLV
;
A
#
# COMPACT_ATOMS: atom_id res chain seq x y z
N MET A 1 15.93 8.60 -3.56
CA MET A 1 15.16 9.42 -4.51
C MET A 1 14.98 10.80 -3.92
N THR A 2 14.97 11.85 -4.75
CA THR A 2 14.64 13.22 -4.35
C THR A 2 13.12 13.38 -4.21
N LEU A 3 12.66 14.46 -3.55
CA LEU A 3 11.23 14.74 -3.43
C LEU A 3 10.56 14.94 -4.79
N THR A 4 11.27 15.52 -5.75
CA THR A 4 10.80 15.70 -7.13
C THR A 4 10.60 14.36 -7.83
N GLU A 5 11.53 13.41 -7.67
CA GLU A 5 11.39 12.06 -8.26
C GLU A 5 10.22 11.30 -7.63
N ILE A 6 10.05 11.38 -6.31
CA ILE A 6 8.95 10.74 -5.57
C ILE A 6 7.60 11.29 -6.05
N THR A 7 7.44 12.61 -6.05
CA THR A 7 6.18 13.24 -6.50
C THR A 7 5.91 13.03 -7.98
N THR A 8 6.94 12.93 -8.82
CA THR A 8 6.80 12.56 -10.25
C THR A 8 6.25 11.14 -10.39
N ALA A 9 6.79 10.19 -9.62
CA ALA A 9 6.33 8.80 -9.64
C ALA A 9 4.88 8.66 -9.13
N MET A 10 4.52 9.38 -8.06
CA MET A 10 3.14 9.41 -7.55
C MET A 10 2.17 10.06 -8.55
N LYS A 11 2.59 11.13 -9.26
CA LYS A 11 1.81 11.74 -10.35
C LYS A 11 1.60 10.77 -11.50
N ALA A 12 2.62 9.98 -11.87
CA ALA A 12 2.48 8.96 -12.90
C ALA A 12 1.42 7.92 -12.53
N TYR A 13 1.36 7.48 -11.26
CA TYR A 13 0.27 6.63 -10.77
C TYR A 13 -1.09 7.34 -10.83
N ASN A 14 -1.18 8.58 -10.34
CA ASN A 14 -2.42 9.36 -10.34
C ASN A 14 -2.99 9.57 -11.76
N ASN A 15 -2.11 9.70 -12.76
CA ASN A 15 -2.52 9.85 -14.17
C ASN A 15 -3.25 8.63 -14.74
N ILE A 16 -3.00 7.44 -14.20
CA ILE A 16 -3.66 6.20 -14.66
C ILE A 16 -4.75 5.72 -13.70
N ILE A 17 -5.04 6.45 -12.62
CA ILE A 17 -5.92 5.96 -11.53
C ILE A 17 -7.36 5.68 -11.98
N ASN A 18 -7.78 6.25 -13.11
CA ASN A 18 -9.09 6.04 -13.73
C ASN A 18 -9.04 5.07 -14.93
N ASP A 19 -7.89 4.48 -15.23
CA ASP A 19 -7.72 3.50 -16.32
C ASP A 19 -7.55 2.11 -15.72
N GLY A 20 -8.66 1.36 -15.66
CA GLY A 20 -8.67 0.01 -15.11
C GLY A 20 -7.71 -0.95 -15.82
N ASN A 21 -7.52 -0.83 -17.13
CA ASN A 21 -6.63 -1.72 -17.87
C ASN A 21 -5.16 -1.40 -17.57
N ALA A 22 -4.80 -0.11 -17.55
CA ALA A 22 -3.44 0.30 -17.19
C ALA A 22 -3.09 -0.10 -15.76
N LEU A 23 -4.05 0.01 -14.83
CA LEU A 23 -3.87 -0.43 -13.45
C LEU A 23 -3.73 -1.95 -13.32
N VAL A 24 -4.50 -2.75 -14.08
CA VAL A 24 -4.32 -4.21 -14.11
C VAL A 24 -2.92 -4.58 -14.58
N GLU A 25 -2.41 -3.98 -15.67
CA GLU A 25 -1.04 -4.22 -16.13
C GLU A 25 0.01 -3.78 -15.10
N LEU A 26 -0.24 -2.70 -14.36
CA LEU A 26 0.65 -2.24 -13.29
C LEU A 26 0.69 -3.22 -12.11
N TYR A 27 -0.47 -3.67 -11.61
CA TYR A 27 -0.55 -4.57 -10.46
C TYR A 27 -0.22 -6.03 -10.80
N LYS A 28 -0.12 -6.38 -12.09
CA LYS A 28 0.45 -7.66 -12.52
C LYS A 28 1.91 -7.85 -12.09
N GLN A 29 2.65 -6.77 -11.84
CA GLN A 29 4.07 -6.80 -11.47
C GLN A 29 4.34 -7.40 -10.07
N GLY A 30 3.32 -7.53 -9.23
CA GLY A 30 3.48 -8.14 -7.92
C GLY A 30 2.34 -7.86 -6.95
N SER A 31 2.42 -8.46 -5.78
CA SER A 31 1.35 -8.40 -4.77
C SER A 31 1.86 -8.09 -3.37
N TYR A 32 3.15 -7.85 -3.17
CA TYR A 32 3.68 -7.39 -1.89
C TYR A 32 4.91 -6.50 -2.07
N PHE A 33 5.30 -5.81 -1.01
CA PHE A 33 6.61 -5.20 -0.90
C PHE A 33 7.17 -5.44 0.50
N ASP A 34 8.50 -5.48 0.62
CA ASP A 34 9.16 -5.57 1.92
C ASP A 34 9.46 -4.14 2.43
N TYR A 35 9.29 -3.95 3.73
CA TYR A 35 9.56 -2.69 4.41
C TYR A 35 10.43 -2.95 5.63
N MET A 36 11.57 -2.26 5.69
CA MET A 36 12.42 -2.23 6.86
C MET A 36 11.96 -1.07 7.75
N LYS A 37 11.51 -1.40 8.95
CA LYS A 37 11.09 -0.47 9.99
C LYS A 37 12.23 0.52 10.28
N SER A 38 12.09 1.71 9.75
CA SER A 38 12.94 2.85 10.06
C SER A 38 12.05 3.94 10.67
N HIS A 39 12.55 4.59 11.73
CA HIS A 39 11.90 5.77 12.32
C HIS A 39 10.45 5.61 12.83
N LEU A 40 9.96 4.39 13.08
CA LEU A 40 8.57 4.15 13.53
C LEU A 40 8.27 4.55 14.99
N HIS A 41 9.28 4.85 15.81
CA HIS A 41 9.11 5.05 17.26
C HIS A 41 8.25 6.26 17.68
N THR A 42 7.81 7.10 16.74
CA THR A 42 7.06 8.34 16.99
C THR A 42 5.72 8.45 16.26
N SER A 43 5.31 7.41 15.51
CA SER A 43 4.10 7.46 14.68
C SER A 43 3.06 6.43 15.10
N ASP A 44 1.79 6.83 15.14
CA ASP A 44 0.66 5.91 15.33
C ASP A 44 0.38 5.09 14.06
N ASN A 45 0.79 5.59 12.90
CA ASN A 45 0.52 4.97 11.61
C ASN A 45 1.73 5.08 10.66
N VAL A 46 1.68 4.29 9.60
CA VAL A 46 2.56 4.32 8.44
C VAL A 46 1.70 4.56 7.22
N HIS A 47 2.10 5.50 6.38
CA HIS A 47 1.45 5.74 5.10
C HIS A 47 2.25 5.06 3.99
N ALA A 48 1.57 4.34 3.11
CA ALA A 48 2.16 3.75 1.92
C ALA A 48 1.47 4.29 0.67
N TYR A 49 2.24 4.91 -0.22
CA TYR A 49 1.76 5.56 -1.44
C TYR A 49 2.23 4.82 -2.68
N PRO A 50 1.34 4.39 -3.58
CA PRO A 50 1.75 3.84 -4.86
C PRO A 50 2.37 4.92 -5.75
N GLY A 51 3.34 4.51 -6.55
CA GLY A 51 4.00 5.31 -7.58
C GLY A 51 4.47 4.44 -8.73
N ILE A 52 4.73 5.07 -9.87
CA ILE A 52 5.33 4.44 -11.04
C ILE A 52 6.70 5.06 -11.25
N ASN A 53 7.77 4.28 -11.14
CA ASN A 53 9.12 4.81 -11.34
C ASN A 53 9.41 5.11 -12.83
N ASP A 54 10.60 5.63 -13.12
CA ASP A 54 11.05 5.98 -14.48
C ASP A 54 11.15 4.79 -15.45
N LYS A 55 11.13 3.57 -14.93
CA LYS A 55 11.11 2.31 -15.71
C LYS A 55 9.70 1.76 -15.92
N GLY A 56 8.66 2.41 -15.40
CA GLY A 56 7.29 1.90 -15.46
C GLY A 56 6.97 0.86 -14.38
N GLU A 57 7.81 0.72 -13.36
CA GLU A 57 7.63 -0.28 -12.30
C GLU A 57 6.81 0.29 -11.14
N LEU A 58 5.91 -0.53 -10.60
CA LEU A 58 5.13 -0.20 -9.41
C LEU A 58 6.05 -0.21 -8.18
N ILE A 59 6.04 0.91 -7.46
CA ILE A 59 6.77 1.09 -6.21
C ILE A 59 5.83 1.69 -5.15
N PHE A 60 6.12 1.45 -3.89
CA PHE A 60 5.46 2.08 -2.76
C PHE A 60 6.43 3.00 -2.03
N PHE A 61 6.00 4.23 -1.77
CA PHE A 61 6.67 5.16 -0.87
C PHE A 61 6.08 5.02 0.52
N VAL A 62 6.88 4.55 1.46
CA VAL A 62 6.44 4.23 2.82
C VAL A 62 7.05 5.22 3.79
N ILE A 63 6.21 5.91 4.56
CA ILE A 63 6.63 6.96 5.49
C ILE A 63 5.85 6.86 6.81
N PRO A 64 6.51 6.95 7.99
CA PRO A 64 5.80 7.06 9.25
C PRO A 64 4.98 8.36 9.30
N SER A 65 3.71 8.29 9.72
CA SER A 65 2.75 9.40 9.62
C SER A 65 3.21 10.68 10.32
N HIS A 66 4.05 10.57 11.35
CA HIS A 66 4.63 11.73 12.05
C HIS A 66 5.48 12.62 11.15
N TYR A 67 6.18 12.03 10.17
CA TYR A 67 7.04 12.76 9.25
C TYR A 67 6.32 13.20 7.97
N ASP A 68 5.10 12.74 7.75
CA ASP A 68 4.30 13.06 6.56
C ASP A 68 3.51 14.38 6.72
N THR A 69 4.27 15.45 6.96
CA THR A 69 3.75 16.80 7.21
C THR A 69 4.57 17.84 6.45
N SER A 70 3.96 18.98 6.13
CA SER A 70 4.67 20.09 5.46
C SER A 70 5.77 20.73 6.32
N SER A 71 5.77 20.50 7.63
CA SER A 71 6.80 20.98 8.55
C SER A 71 8.06 20.11 8.62
N THR A 72 8.02 18.89 8.07
CA THR A 72 9.17 17.98 8.10
C THR A 72 10.27 18.49 7.17
N THR A 73 11.40 18.88 7.75
CA THR A 73 12.61 19.19 6.97
C THR A 73 13.21 17.90 6.41
N ASP A 74 13.64 17.92 5.15
CA ASP A 74 14.23 16.77 4.46
C ASP A 74 13.39 15.48 4.56
N ILE A 75 12.08 15.59 4.30
CA ILE A 75 11.11 14.49 4.38
C ILE A 75 11.58 13.20 3.67
N THR A 76 12.38 13.31 2.62
CA THR A 76 12.95 12.18 1.87
C THR A 76 13.79 11.24 2.72
N ASN A 77 14.37 11.71 3.84
CA ASN A 77 15.14 10.88 4.77
C ASN A 77 14.26 9.88 5.53
N TYR A 78 12.95 10.10 5.56
CA TYR A 78 11.98 9.26 6.27
C TYR A 78 11.12 8.42 5.32
N ILE A 79 11.39 8.49 4.00
CA ILE A 79 10.66 7.73 2.98
C ILE A 79 11.48 6.52 2.58
N ALA A 80 10.93 5.33 2.83
CA ALA A 80 11.41 4.11 2.20
C ALA A 80 10.79 3.96 0.80
N VAL A 81 11.61 3.53 -0.15
CA VAL A 81 11.17 3.18 -1.52
C VAL A 81 11.12 1.66 -1.60
N CYS A 82 9.92 1.12 -1.76
CA CYS A 82 9.63 -0.30 -1.66
C CYS A 82 9.09 -0.82 -3.00
N PRO A 83 9.92 -1.43 -3.87
CA PRO A 83 9.44 -2.03 -5.12
C PRO A 83 8.43 -3.14 -4.87
N ILE A 84 7.43 -3.25 -5.74
CA ILE A 84 6.53 -4.40 -5.71
C ILE A 84 7.31 -5.66 -6.09
N GLN A 85 6.96 -6.78 -5.47
CA GLN A 85 7.52 -8.08 -5.71
C GLN A 85 6.39 -9.09 -5.97
N HIS A 86 6.70 -10.09 -6.80
CA HIS A 86 5.80 -11.21 -7.04
C HIS A 86 5.78 -12.17 -5.87
N TRP A 87 4.57 -12.51 -5.42
CA TRP A 87 4.38 -13.66 -4.54
C TRP A 87 4.81 -14.94 -5.25
N LEU A 88 5.90 -15.54 -4.78
CA LEU A 88 6.27 -16.89 -5.18
C LEU A 88 5.44 -17.87 -4.34
N LEU A 89 4.47 -18.52 -4.99
CA LEU A 89 3.79 -19.71 -4.48
C LEU A 89 4.82 -20.86 -4.37
N GLY A 90 5.68 -20.83 -3.35
CA GLY A 90 6.69 -21.87 -3.15
C GLY A 90 7.90 -21.39 -2.37
N GLY A 91 7.80 -21.38 -1.05
CA GLY A 91 8.89 -21.07 -0.14
C GLY A 91 8.35 -21.05 1.27
N GLY A 92 8.72 -22.06 2.06
CA GLY A 92 8.04 -22.44 3.29
C GLY A 92 7.90 -21.35 4.34
N ASN A 93 6.92 -21.59 5.21
CA ASN A 93 6.66 -20.96 6.51
C ASN A 93 6.44 -19.44 6.38
N VAL A 94 5.22 -18.92 6.57
CA VAL A 94 4.31 -19.06 7.72
C VAL A 94 2.99 -18.34 7.34
N LEU A 95 1.91 -18.46 8.14
CA LEU A 95 0.93 -17.38 8.47
C LEU A 95 -0.09 -17.95 9.49
N PRO A 96 -0.56 -17.26 10.55
CA PRO A 96 -1.68 -17.74 11.37
C PRO A 96 -3.02 -17.10 10.93
N VAL A 97 -3.87 -17.67 10.06
CA VAL A 97 -3.59 -18.49 8.86
C VAL A 97 -4.61 -18.13 7.80
N LEU A 98 -5.91 -18.38 8.04
CA LEU A 98 -6.84 -18.54 6.93
C LEU A 98 -7.38 -17.22 6.38
N VAL A 99 -7.78 -16.29 7.24
CA VAL A 99 -8.46 -15.05 6.78
C VAL A 99 -7.50 -14.12 6.05
N ALA A 100 -6.31 -13.89 6.62
CA ALA A 100 -5.27 -13.09 5.97
C ALA A 100 -4.81 -13.73 4.65
N GLN A 101 -4.62 -15.05 4.64
CA GLN A 101 -4.32 -15.81 3.43
C GLN A 101 -5.44 -15.66 2.40
N GLU A 102 -6.70 -15.85 2.78
CA GLU A 102 -7.86 -15.69 1.89
C GLU A 102 -7.95 -14.27 1.32
N MET A 103 -7.58 -13.23 2.08
CA MET A 103 -7.59 -11.86 1.60
C MET A 103 -6.48 -11.61 0.56
N CYS A 104 -5.27 -12.11 0.81
CA CYS A 104 -4.15 -12.03 -0.13
C CYS A 104 -4.38 -12.88 -1.39
N GLU A 105 -4.88 -14.12 -1.23
CA GLU A 105 -5.27 -14.99 -2.34
C GLU A 105 -6.39 -14.36 -3.17
N ARG A 106 -7.35 -13.69 -2.53
CA ARG A 106 -8.40 -12.96 -3.23
C ARG A 106 -7.83 -11.82 -4.06
N TRP A 107 -6.84 -11.09 -3.56
CA TRP A 107 -6.14 -10.11 -4.39
C TRP A 107 -5.52 -10.79 -5.63
N ILE A 108 -4.73 -11.84 -5.43
CA ILE A 108 -4.04 -12.55 -6.52
C ILE A 108 -5.03 -13.07 -7.59
N ASN A 109 -6.16 -13.62 -7.14
CA ASN A 109 -7.13 -14.25 -8.04
C ASN A 109 -8.09 -13.24 -8.70
N ASP A 110 -8.42 -12.15 -8.00
CA ASP A 110 -9.54 -11.30 -8.39
C ASP A 110 -9.11 -9.91 -8.86
N TYR A 111 -7.85 -9.46 -8.69
CA TYR A 111 -7.44 -8.07 -9.01
C TYR A 111 -7.77 -7.68 -10.47
N GLU A 112 -7.60 -8.59 -11.44
CA GLU A 112 -7.87 -8.34 -12.86
C GLU A 112 -9.34 -8.00 -13.14
N THR A 113 -10.27 -8.52 -12.32
CA THR A 113 -11.71 -8.26 -12.45
C THR A 113 -12.18 -7.18 -11.48
N TRP A 114 -11.59 -7.13 -10.29
CA TRP A 114 -11.94 -6.17 -9.25
C TRP A 114 -11.49 -4.75 -9.61
N ILE A 115 -10.28 -4.55 -10.13
CA ILE A 115 -9.76 -3.21 -10.47
C ILE A 115 -10.67 -2.51 -11.50
N PRO A 116 -11.01 -3.10 -12.66
CA PRO A 116 -11.90 -2.45 -13.62
C PRO A 116 -13.30 -2.18 -13.07
N ALA A 117 -13.79 -3.01 -12.15
CA ALA A 117 -15.08 -2.80 -11.49
C ALA A 117 -15.03 -1.73 -10.39
N GLN A 118 -13.87 -1.55 -9.74
CA GLN A 118 -13.65 -0.63 -8.64
C GLN A 118 -13.39 0.80 -9.12
N VAL A 119 -12.60 0.98 -10.19
CA VAL A 119 -12.25 2.27 -10.79
C VAL A 119 -13.46 3.20 -11.02
N PRO A 120 -14.58 2.76 -11.63
CA PRO A 120 -15.72 3.65 -11.89
C PRO A 120 -16.61 3.89 -10.66
N THR A 121 -16.33 3.29 -9.50
CA THR A 121 -17.11 3.51 -8.28
C THR A 121 -16.78 4.87 -7.67
N THR A 122 -17.66 5.38 -6.81
CA THR A 122 -17.38 6.61 -6.04
C THR A 122 -16.13 6.51 -5.16
N ASN A 123 -15.73 5.29 -4.81
CA ASN A 123 -14.53 5.03 -4.01
C ASN A 123 -13.26 4.87 -4.85
N GLY A 124 -13.35 4.74 -6.18
CA GLY A 124 -12.21 4.62 -7.10
C GLY A 124 -11.10 3.65 -6.68
N MET A 125 -9.91 3.83 -7.24
CA MET A 125 -8.70 3.19 -6.74
C MET A 125 -8.08 3.99 -5.60
N PHE A 126 -7.35 3.31 -4.71
CA PHE A 126 -6.73 3.93 -3.55
C PHE A 126 -5.54 4.81 -3.94
N LEU A 127 -5.35 5.91 -3.21
CA LEU A 127 -4.18 6.80 -3.35
C LEU A 127 -3.13 6.55 -2.27
N ALA A 128 -3.51 5.89 -1.18
CA ALA A 128 -2.63 5.52 -0.09
C ALA A 128 -3.25 4.41 0.76
N PHE A 129 -2.40 3.71 1.51
CA PHE A 129 -2.79 2.92 2.65
C PHE A 129 -2.37 3.61 3.94
N LYS A 130 -3.25 3.61 4.93
CA LYS A 130 -2.92 3.94 6.32
C LYS A 130 -2.84 2.63 7.10
N ILE A 131 -1.65 2.31 7.58
CA ILE A 131 -1.34 1.05 8.26
C ILE A 131 -0.95 1.37 9.71
N PRO A 132 -1.61 0.81 10.73
CA PRO A 132 -1.22 1.07 12.11
C PRO A 132 0.22 0.65 12.41
N ALA A 133 0.93 1.47 13.17
CA ALA A 133 2.33 1.20 13.49
C ALA A 133 2.51 -0.05 14.38
N GLU A 134 1.46 -0.45 15.10
CA GLU A 134 1.43 -1.67 15.93
C GLU A 134 1.51 -2.96 15.10
N ASP A 135 1.09 -2.93 13.83
CA ASP A 135 1.17 -4.10 12.93
C ASP A 135 2.64 -4.45 12.56
N PHE A 136 3.58 -3.53 12.81
CA PHE A 136 5.02 -3.66 12.52
C PHE A 136 5.81 -4.07 13.76
N GLU A 137 5.68 -5.33 14.17
CA GLU A 137 6.35 -5.90 15.35
C GLU A 137 7.83 -6.21 15.12
N THR A 138 8.24 -6.50 13.88
CA THR A 138 9.63 -6.87 13.54
C THR A 138 10.36 -5.76 12.79
N SER A 139 11.69 -5.86 12.72
CA SER A 139 12.53 -4.87 12.01
C SER A 139 12.30 -4.89 10.50
N THR A 140 11.99 -6.07 9.95
CA THR A 140 11.61 -6.22 8.55
C THR A 140 10.24 -6.87 8.49
N VAL A 141 9.35 -6.29 7.69
CA VAL A 141 8.03 -6.84 7.44
C VAL A 141 7.78 -6.94 5.95
N ARG A 142 6.83 -7.78 5.58
CA ARG A 142 6.24 -7.83 4.26
C ARG A 142 4.84 -7.26 4.31
N VAL A 143 4.52 -6.35 3.41
CA VAL A 143 3.19 -5.77 3.29
C VAL A 143 2.56 -6.31 2.01
N ASN A 144 1.53 -7.13 2.17
CA ASN A 144 0.84 -7.81 1.07
C ASN A 144 -0.41 -7.04 0.68
N LEU A 145 -0.63 -6.85 -0.61
CA LEU A 145 -1.90 -6.37 -1.15
C LEU A 145 -2.97 -7.42 -0.94
N ALA A 146 -4.15 -6.98 -0.52
CA ALA A 146 -5.22 -7.85 -0.10
C ALA A 146 -6.59 -7.29 -0.48
N LEU A 147 -7.59 -8.17 -0.61
CA LEU A 147 -9.00 -7.80 -0.80
C LEU A 147 -9.84 -8.33 0.36
N LYS A 148 -10.41 -7.44 1.17
CA LYS A 148 -11.39 -7.81 2.21
C LYS A 148 -12.81 -7.77 1.70
N LYS A 149 -13.66 -8.69 2.17
CA LYS A 149 -15.11 -8.63 1.91
C LYS A 149 -15.71 -7.44 2.64
N ARG A 150 -16.47 -6.63 1.92
CA ARG A 150 -17.18 -5.48 2.48
C ARG A 150 -18.53 -5.35 1.80
N ALA A 151 -19.59 -5.80 2.47
CA ALA A 151 -20.95 -5.81 1.90
C ALA A 151 -21.44 -4.41 1.47
N ALA A 152 -20.93 -3.34 2.10
CA ALA A 152 -21.26 -1.97 1.74
C ALA A 152 -20.47 -1.42 0.53
N ALA A 153 -19.43 -2.12 0.05
CA ALA A 153 -18.69 -1.72 -1.14
C ALA A 153 -19.44 -2.15 -2.39
N THR A 154 -19.43 -1.31 -3.44
CA THR A 154 -20.11 -1.59 -4.71
C THR A 154 -19.66 -2.91 -5.36
N THR A 155 -18.39 -3.26 -5.23
CA THR A 155 -17.80 -4.51 -5.74
C THR A 155 -17.94 -5.68 -4.76
N GLY A 156 -18.53 -5.46 -3.57
CA GLY A 156 -18.53 -6.43 -2.46
C GLY A 156 -17.17 -6.63 -1.79
N LEU A 157 -16.11 -5.99 -2.31
CA LEU A 157 -14.73 -6.09 -1.86
C LEU A 157 -14.14 -4.69 -1.62
N ALA A 158 -13.14 -4.60 -0.76
CA ALA A 158 -12.35 -3.39 -0.57
C ALA A 158 -10.87 -3.76 -0.53
N ALA A 159 -10.03 -2.91 -1.15
CA ALA A 159 -8.59 -3.04 -1.03
C ALA A 159 -8.14 -2.85 0.42
N ASP A 160 -7.08 -3.57 0.76
CA ASP A 160 -6.45 -3.62 2.06
C ASP A 160 -4.98 -4.04 1.93
N VAL A 161 -4.26 -4.03 3.06
CA VAL A 161 -2.97 -4.69 3.16
C VAL A 161 -2.88 -5.59 4.38
N VAL A 162 -2.10 -6.67 4.25
CA VAL A 162 -1.76 -7.57 5.35
C VAL A 162 -0.28 -7.44 5.65
N VAL A 163 0.05 -7.06 6.89
CA VAL A 163 1.43 -7.04 7.36
C VAL A 163 1.83 -8.45 7.83
N THR A 164 2.97 -8.91 7.33
CA THR A 164 3.62 -10.18 7.67
C THR A 164 4.94 -9.84 8.32
N ASN A 165 5.00 -10.00 9.64
CA ASN A 165 6.22 -9.79 10.42
C ASN A 165 7.22 -10.91 10.13
N MET A 166 8.44 -10.57 9.69
CA MET A 166 9.47 -11.55 9.35
C MET A 166 10.44 -11.71 10.52
N ASN A 167 10.25 -12.74 11.35
CA ASN A 167 11.27 -13.26 12.27
C ASN A 167 11.86 -14.57 11.71
N ASP A 168 13.07 -14.94 12.14
CA ASP A 168 13.74 -16.20 11.75
C ASP A 168 12.94 -17.48 12.09
N THR A 169 11.82 -17.38 12.83
CA THR A 169 11.04 -18.55 13.27
C THR A 169 9.51 -18.45 13.18
N GLU A 170 8.88 -17.27 13.10
CA GLU A 170 7.41 -17.13 13.09
C GLU A 170 6.93 -15.85 12.36
N VAL A 171 5.79 -15.92 11.68
CA VAL A 171 5.05 -14.77 11.10
C VAL A 171 3.77 -14.60 11.88
N TYR A 172 3.42 -13.34 12.13
CA TYR A 172 2.16 -12.90 12.71
C TYR A 172 1.53 -11.85 11.78
N SER A 173 0.20 -11.85 11.67
CA SER A 173 -0.57 -10.90 10.85
C SER A 173 -1.63 -10.17 11.66
N TYR A 174 -1.69 -8.87 11.45
CA TYR A 174 -2.67 -7.95 12.04
C TYR A 174 -3.42 -7.23 10.92
N ASP A 175 -4.71 -6.97 11.14
CA ASP A 175 -5.67 -6.41 10.17
C ASP A 175 -6.25 -5.11 10.72
N PHE A 176 -5.64 -3.97 10.36
CA PHE A 176 -6.24 -2.66 10.59
C PHE A 176 -5.92 -1.65 9.47
N ALA A 177 -5.42 -2.10 8.32
CA ALA A 177 -5.18 -1.18 7.24
C ALA A 177 -6.51 -0.65 6.66
N HIS A 178 -6.54 0.66 6.53
CA HIS A 178 -7.64 1.37 5.89
C HIS A 178 -7.12 1.91 4.56
N THR A 179 -7.75 1.51 3.47
CA THR A 179 -7.62 2.21 2.20
C THR A 179 -8.10 3.64 2.37
N VAL A 180 -7.34 4.59 1.83
CA VAL A 180 -7.78 5.97 1.68
C VAL A 180 -8.46 6.06 0.30
N PRO A 181 -9.80 6.12 0.22
CA PRO A 181 -10.49 6.38 -1.04
C PRO A 181 -10.10 7.77 -1.56
N PRO A 182 -10.46 8.17 -2.80
CA PRO A 182 -10.48 9.56 -3.21
C PRO A 182 -11.33 10.35 -2.21
N MET A 183 -10.68 11.11 -1.33
CA MET A 183 -11.33 11.80 -0.20
C MET A 183 -11.76 13.21 -0.60
N PRO A 184 -12.82 13.76 0.02
CA PRO A 184 -13.06 15.21 0.05
C PRO A 184 -11.87 15.95 0.68
N GLN A 185 -11.62 17.20 0.24
CA GLN A 185 -10.44 18.03 0.52
C GLN A 185 -10.03 18.22 2.01
N THR A 186 -10.81 17.76 2.97
CA THR A 186 -10.68 18.08 4.41
C THR A 186 -9.68 17.22 5.20
N LEU A 187 -9.07 16.18 4.61
CA LEU A 187 -8.03 15.33 5.25
C LEU A 187 -6.60 15.58 4.74
N THR A 188 -6.41 16.67 4.01
CA THR A 188 -5.13 17.10 3.41
C THR A 188 -4.00 17.34 4.42
N ASN A 189 -4.31 17.56 5.70
CA ASN A 189 -3.29 17.80 6.73
C ASN A 189 -2.57 16.53 7.22
N SER A 190 -3.10 15.33 6.93
CA SER A 190 -2.51 14.06 7.39
C SER A 190 -1.77 13.27 6.32
N TYR A 191 -1.77 13.73 5.06
CA TYR A 191 -1.13 13.06 3.93
C TYR A 191 -0.39 14.10 3.08
N TYR A 192 0.71 14.65 3.62
CA TYR A 192 1.43 15.73 2.95
C TYR A 192 1.95 15.32 1.58
N LEU A 193 2.49 14.11 1.41
CA LEU A 193 2.94 13.64 0.10
C LEU A 193 1.83 13.65 -0.96
N LEU A 194 0.58 13.31 -0.62
CA LEU A 194 -0.55 13.42 -1.56
C LEU A 194 -0.89 14.87 -1.90
N SER A 195 -0.68 15.81 -0.99
CA SER A 195 -0.93 17.25 -1.27
C SER A 195 0.00 17.84 -2.33
N LEU A 196 1.09 17.13 -2.67
CA LEU A 196 2.07 17.55 -3.68
C LEU A 196 1.80 16.99 -5.09
N VAL A 197 0.79 16.12 -5.22
CA VAL A 197 0.47 15.32 -6.42
C VAL A 197 -0.72 15.87 -7.20
#